data_AF-A0A9W8RPU2-F1
#
_entry.id   AF-A0A9W8RPU2-F1
#
_cell.length_a   1.000
_cell.length_b   1.000
_cell.length_c   1.000
_cell.angle_alpha   90.00
_cell.angle_beta   90.00
_cell.angle_gamma   90.00
#
_symmetry.space_group_name_H-M   'P 1'
#
loop_
_entity.id
_entity.type
_entity.pdbx_description
1 polymer ?
#
loop_
_entity_poly.entity_id
_entity_poly.type
_entity_poly.pdbx_seq_one_letter_code
_entity_poly.pdbx_strand_id
1 'polypeptide(L)'
;MAPPDVDATPTQNAVPALADLSNASLGYAPSESGSGMSMSSVASGSSSPRKRELVLRSTSAYPLHRMEIKDIGHITSLMQDLARLNNGPVILHAMKARITTHEGFPDPPQDSWFLPGIPNETNEMDDEYIYRRVSSIRRHTSKCKTHMSHESSWNDSVHVQLLDIALGESEEDVMYENITQCRIYKELRDPDPFLKDAKVDYGIFVKPLEGSRLYTSIRDFKNLNFNNHVAHVMLSDERSTPIAISIETKNPKSNGELSGPAQLGTWVRAHFRHLETLPRVSKEDLPILPLVFVNGAEWRVDFAERRHDKMIIWESIKIGSSDSSHGCYVIIAALRRLAGWCRDEYIPWWERALAGL
;
A
#
# COMPACT_ATOMS: atom_id res chain seq x y z
N MET A 1 63.46 38.49 -55.04
CA MET A 1 63.80 39.34 -53.88
C MET A 1 62.50 39.87 -53.32
N ALA A 2 62.20 39.55 -52.06
CA ALA A 2 61.07 40.12 -51.30
C ALA A 2 61.32 41.62 -50.99
N PRO A 3 60.41 42.38 -50.32
CA PRO A 3 58.97 42.26 -49.99
C PRO A 3 58.24 43.54 -50.56
N PRO A 4 57.10 44.13 -50.10
CA PRO A 4 56.30 43.91 -48.89
C PRO A 4 54.75 44.00 -48.99
N ASP A 5 54.20 43.65 -47.83
CA ASP A 5 52.90 43.94 -47.22
C ASP A 5 52.35 45.36 -47.45
N VAL A 6 51.03 45.46 -47.65
CA VAL A 6 50.18 46.61 -47.31
C VAL A 6 48.70 46.18 -47.31
N ASP A 7 48.15 46.01 -46.12
CA ASP A 7 46.97 46.70 -45.59
C ASP A 7 45.87 47.13 -46.60
N ALA A 8 44.65 46.58 -46.45
CA ALA A 8 43.38 47.30 -46.63
C ALA A 8 42.14 46.41 -46.35
N THR A 9 41.58 46.56 -45.15
CA THR A 9 40.12 46.67 -44.91
C THR A 9 39.49 47.70 -45.90
N PRO A 10 38.16 47.81 -46.16
CA PRO A 10 37.04 47.24 -45.42
C PRO A 10 35.72 46.92 -46.21
N THR A 11 34.78 46.33 -45.46
CA THR A 11 33.32 46.60 -45.44
C THR A 11 32.43 46.46 -46.69
N GLN A 12 31.40 45.63 -46.44
CA GLN A 12 29.96 45.97 -46.49
C GLN A 12 29.13 45.65 -47.72
N ASN A 13 27.99 45.04 -47.38
CA ASN A 13 26.68 45.09 -48.05
C ASN A 13 26.62 44.29 -49.37
N ALA A 14 25.60 43.51 -49.66
CA ALA A 14 24.24 43.47 -49.19
C ALA A 14 23.64 42.10 -49.51
N VAL A 15 22.65 41.68 -48.72
CA VAL A 15 21.64 40.70 -49.12
C VAL A 15 20.57 41.47 -49.91
N PRO A 16 20.16 41.02 -51.10
CA PRO A 16 18.87 40.31 -51.24
C PRO A 16 18.91 39.28 -52.40
N ALA A 17 17.91 38.48 -52.71
CA ALA A 17 16.78 37.86 -52.05
C ALA A 17 16.33 36.74 -53.01
N LEU A 18 15.53 35.81 -52.46
CA LEU A 18 14.44 35.09 -53.15
C LEU A 18 14.76 34.23 -54.39
N ALA A 19 14.45 32.95 -54.24
CA ALA A 19 13.57 32.13 -55.08
C ALA A 19 14.25 30.80 -55.41
N ASP A 20 13.81 29.68 -54.84
CA ASP A 20 12.59 28.93 -55.11
C ASP A 20 12.92 27.70 -55.97
N LEU A 21 12.18 26.62 -55.71
CA LEU A 21 12.01 25.45 -56.55
C LEU A 21 13.10 24.36 -56.58
N SER A 22 12.82 23.35 -55.78
CA SER A 22 12.40 22.02 -56.27
C SER A 22 13.44 20.90 -56.41
N ASN A 23 12.99 19.76 -55.85
CA ASN A 23 13.16 18.40 -56.33
C ASN A 23 14.53 17.73 -56.31
N ALA A 24 14.65 16.91 -55.26
CA ALA A 24 14.64 15.45 -55.36
C ALA A 24 15.98 14.70 -55.37
N SER A 25 15.94 13.66 -54.53
CA SER A 25 16.61 12.37 -54.66
C SER A 25 17.96 12.18 -53.97
N LEU A 26 17.87 11.52 -52.81
CA LEU A 26 18.58 10.30 -52.44
C LEU A 26 20.08 10.23 -52.74
N GLY A 27 20.87 10.41 -51.69
CA GLY A 27 22.27 10.02 -51.67
C GLY A 27 22.79 9.98 -50.24
N TYR A 28 23.13 8.78 -49.79
CA TYR A 28 23.82 8.42 -48.55
C TYR A 28 24.73 9.52 -47.94
N ALA A 29 24.54 9.80 -46.65
CA ALA A 29 25.51 10.52 -45.84
C ALA A 29 26.13 9.58 -44.79
N PRO A 30 27.46 9.67 -44.56
CA PRO A 30 28.21 8.76 -43.70
C PRO A 30 28.08 9.13 -42.22
N SER A 31 28.25 8.14 -41.37
CA SER A 31 28.40 8.31 -39.93
C SER A 31 29.74 8.98 -39.62
N GLU A 32 29.74 10.15 -38.99
CA GLU A 32 30.74 10.53 -37.99
C GLU A 32 30.14 11.41 -36.89
N SER A 33 30.41 10.93 -35.67
CA SER A 33 30.27 11.44 -34.33
C SER A 33 30.36 12.95 -34.08
N GLY A 34 29.57 13.40 -33.08
CA GLY A 34 30.04 14.37 -32.09
C GLY A 34 29.20 15.63 -31.92
N SER A 35 28.25 15.60 -30.99
CA SER A 35 28.01 16.78 -30.12
C SER A 35 27.31 16.33 -28.84
N GLY A 36 28.01 16.57 -27.73
CA GLY A 36 27.55 16.25 -26.39
C GLY A 36 26.29 17.03 -26.04
N MET A 37 25.19 16.32 -25.82
CA MET A 37 24.07 16.87 -25.07
C MET A 37 24.39 16.73 -23.59
N SER A 38 24.75 17.84 -22.98
CA SER A 38 24.68 18.02 -21.53
C SER A 38 23.25 17.74 -21.09
N MET A 39 23.02 16.53 -20.59
CA MET A 39 21.82 16.16 -19.86
C MET A 39 21.78 17.02 -18.60
N SER A 40 21.07 18.14 -18.66
CA SER A 40 20.62 18.83 -17.45
C SER A 40 19.77 17.82 -16.68
N SER A 41 20.31 17.33 -15.58
CA SER A 41 19.56 16.53 -14.62
C SER A 41 18.46 17.41 -14.06
N VAL A 42 17.25 17.29 -14.61
CA VAL A 42 16.05 17.76 -13.93
C VAL A 42 16.02 17.02 -12.60
N ALA A 43 16.30 17.73 -11.52
CA ALA A 43 16.26 17.17 -10.17
C ALA A 43 14.86 16.59 -9.95
N SER A 44 14.76 15.26 -9.88
CA SER A 44 13.52 14.62 -9.47
C SER A 44 13.23 15.07 -8.05
N GLY A 45 12.15 15.83 -7.86
CA GLY A 45 11.74 16.36 -6.56
C GLY A 45 11.33 15.31 -5.52
N SER A 46 11.57 14.02 -5.76
CA SER A 46 11.35 12.97 -4.77
C SER A 46 12.53 12.90 -3.80
N SER A 47 12.28 13.22 -2.53
CA SER A 47 13.23 12.99 -1.44
C SER A 47 13.62 11.50 -1.39
N SER A 48 14.91 11.18 -1.27
CA SER A 48 15.35 9.79 -1.15
C SER A 48 14.70 9.09 0.06
N PRO A 49 14.32 7.80 -0.03
CA PRO A 49 13.69 7.04 1.06
C PRO A 49 14.42 7.15 2.40
N ARG A 50 15.76 7.06 2.37
CA ARG A 50 16.59 7.17 3.55
C ARG A 50 16.51 8.56 4.20
N LYS A 51 16.46 9.63 3.39
CA LYS A 51 16.29 10.99 3.91
C LYS A 51 14.92 11.14 4.58
N ARG A 52 13.87 10.58 3.96
CA ARG A 52 12.52 10.60 4.54
C ARG A 52 12.46 9.85 5.87
N GLU A 53 13.04 8.66 5.95
CA GLU A 53 13.11 7.88 7.20
C GLU A 53 13.89 8.62 8.29
N LEU A 54 15.01 9.28 7.96
CA LEU A 54 15.74 10.11 8.92
C LEU A 54 14.90 11.27 9.45
N VAL A 55 14.16 11.96 8.57
CA VAL A 55 13.25 13.05 8.97
C VAL A 55 12.10 12.52 9.84
N LEU A 56 11.54 11.34 9.52
CA LEU A 56 10.53 10.70 10.36
C LEU A 56 11.05 10.44 11.78
N ARG A 57 12.31 10.02 11.91
CA ARG A 57 12.94 9.74 13.21
C ARG A 57 13.31 11.00 14.01
N SER A 58 13.53 12.13 13.34
CA SER A 58 14.00 13.37 13.97
C SER A 58 12.97 14.50 14.01
N THR A 59 11.75 14.28 13.49
CA THR A 59 10.69 15.29 13.54
C THR A 59 10.35 15.68 14.98
N SER A 60 10.10 16.96 15.21
CA SER A 60 9.75 17.49 16.53
C SER A 60 8.37 17.02 17.00
N ALA A 61 7.43 16.81 16.07
CA ALA A 61 6.09 16.33 16.39
C ALA A 61 6.06 14.80 16.29
N TYR A 62 6.11 14.12 17.42
CA TYR A 62 6.03 12.65 17.52
C TYR A 62 7.08 11.93 16.64
N PRO A 63 8.39 11.98 16.98
CA PRO A 63 9.41 11.22 16.26
C PRO A 63 9.02 9.74 16.11
N LEU A 64 9.31 9.18 14.94
CA LEU A 64 9.00 7.80 14.59
C LEU A 64 10.08 6.85 15.10
N HIS A 65 9.65 5.84 15.85
CA HIS A 65 10.45 4.68 16.24
C HIS A 65 9.93 3.44 15.52
N ARG A 66 10.84 2.56 15.13
CA ARG A 66 10.52 1.20 14.68
C ARG A 66 11.06 0.23 15.71
N MET A 67 10.21 -0.66 16.18
CA MET A 67 10.53 -1.61 17.25
C MET A 67 10.01 -2.99 16.89
N GLU A 68 10.65 -4.03 17.39
CA GLU A 68 10.20 -5.39 17.15
C GLU A 68 8.87 -5.64 17.90
N ILE A 69 7.93 -6.32 17.27
CA ILE A 69 6.59 -6.61 17.83
C ILE A 69 6.69 -7.42 19.13
N LYS A 70 7.75 -8.21 19.30
CA LYS A 70 8.02 -8.97 20.53
C LYS A 70 8.28 -8.08 21.76
N ASP A 71 8.68 -6.82 21.54
CA ASP A 71 9.00 -5.85 22.60
C ASP A 71 7.77 -5.02 23.01
N ILE A 72 6.59 -5.30 22.43
CA ILE A 72 5.36 -4.58 22.76
C ILE A 72 4.90 -4.94 24.18
N GLY A 73 4.56 -3.91 24.97
CA GLY A 73 4.14 -4.10 26.36
C GLY A 73 2.71 -4.64 26.52
N HIS A 74 1.83 -4.37 25.56
CA HIS A 74 0.44 -4.81 25.58
C HIS A 74 0.09 -5.53 24.28
N ILE A 75 -0.15 -6.83 24.37
CA ILE A 75 -0.48 -7.69 23.23
C ILE A 75 -2.01 -7.76 23.10
N THR A 76 -2.56 -7.31 21.97
CA THR A 76 -4.00 -7.37 21.70
C THR A 76 -4.44 -8.76 21.24
N SER A 77 -5.75 -9.05 21.30
CA SER A 77 -6.31 -10.29 20.74
C SER A 77 -6.01 -10.42 19.25
N LEU A 78 -6.12 -9.33 18.48
CA LEU A 78 -5.75 -9.28 17.06
C LEU A 78 -4.29 -9.74 16.84
N MET A 79 -3.33 -9.22 17.62
CA MET A 79 -1.92 -9.60 17.49
C MET A 79 -1.71 -11.09 17.79
N GLN A 80 -2.36 -11.62 18.83
CA GLN A 80 -2.28 -13.05 19.19
C GLN A 80 -2.89 -13.92 18.10
N ASP A 81 -4.04 -13.55 17.55
CA ASP A 81 -4.72 -14.28 16.49
C ASP A 81 -3.85 -14.34 15.24
N LEU A 82 -3.36 -13.20 14.75
CA LEU A 82 -2.50 -13.13 13.58
C LEU A 82 -1.22 -13.95 13.74
N ALA A 83 -0.58 -13.91 14.92
CA ALA A 83 0.61 -14.70 15.20
C ALA A 83 0.34 -16.22 15.19
N ARG A 84 -0.86 -16.64 15.63
CA ARG A 84 -1.27 -18.05 15.64
C ARG A 84 -1.55 -18.59 14.23
N LEU A 85 -2.06 -17.77 13.31
CA LEU A 85 -2.48 -18.23 11.98
C LEU A 85 -1.36 -18.91 11.17
N ASN A 86 -0.10 -18.48 11.30
CA ASN A 86 1.01 -19.10 10.56
C ASN A 86 1.27 -20.57 10.89
N ASN A 87 0.91 -21.00 12.10
CA ASN A 87 1.15 -22.38 12.57
C ASN A 87 -0.17 -23.08 12.95
N GLY A 88 -1.29 -22.41 12.72
CA GLY A 88 -2.61 -22.85 13.11
C GLY A 88 -3.39 -23.39 11.92
N PRO A 89 -4.52 -24.06 12.18
CA PRO A 89 -5.37 -24.56 11.13
C PRO A 89 -6.13 -23.42 10.44
N VAL A 90 -5.91 -23.26 9.15
CA VAL A 90 -6.58 -22.23 8.32
C VAL A 90 -7.24 -22.80 7.07
N ILE A 91 -7.01 -24.08 6.78
CA ILE A 91 -7.54 -24.79 5.62
C ILE A 91 -8.63 -25.74 6.08
N LEU A 92 -9.75 -25.83 5.39
CA LEU A 92 -10.79 -26.80 5.73
C LEU A 92 -10.30 -28.24 5.53
N HIS A 93 -10.69 -29.13 6.44
CA HIS A 93 -10.31 -30.55 6.39
C HIS A 93 -10.63 -31.21 5.04
N ALA A 94 -11.76 -30.83 4.42
CA ALA A 94 -12.20 -31.35 3.13
C ALA A 94 -11.15 -31.15 2.02
N MET A 95 -10.32 -30.11 2.12
CA MET A 95 -9.28 -29.83 1.12
C MET A 95 -8.00 -30.64 1.35
N LYS A 96 -7.86 -31.35 2.49
CA LYS A 96 -6.63 -32.07 2.86
C LYS A 96 -6.19 -33.06 1.81
N ALA A 97 -7.08 -33.96 1.38
CA ALA A 97 -6.74 -34.97 0.38
C ALA A 97 -6.30 -34.33 -0.94
N ARG A 98 -6.99 -33.26 -1.37
CA ARG A 98 -6.70 -32.54 -2.61
C ARG A 98 -5.34 -31.85 -2.55
N ILE A 99 -5.10 -31.03 -1.53
CA ILE A 99 -3.84 -30.29 -1.37
C ILE A 99 -2.66 -31.27 -1.22
N THR A 100 -2.82 -32.34 -0.44
CA THR A 100 -1.78 -33.36 -0.26
C THR A 100 -1.42 -34.04 -1.59
N THR A 101 -2.41 -34.31 -2.43
CA THR A 101 -2.20 -34.94 -3.74
C THR A 101 -1.43 -34.02 -4.70
N HIS A 102 -1.68 -32.71 -4.67
CA HIS A 102 -1.10 -31.77 -5.62
C HIS A 102 0.17 -31.05 -5.12
N GLU A 103 0.43 -31.05 -3.82
CA GLU A 103 1.48 -30.23 -3.18
C GLU A 103 2.42 -31.02 -2.28
N GLY A 104 2.46 -32.34 -2.41
CA GLY A 104 3.26 -33.22 -1.54
C GLY A 104 4.78 -33.10 -1.64
N PHE A 105 5.35 -32.29 -2.55
CA PHE A 105 6.79 -32.16 -2.74
C PHE A 105 7.21 -30.72 -3.14
N PRO A 106 8.32 -30.16 -2.61
CA PRO A 106 9.23 -30.76 -1.63
C PRO A 106 8.72 -30.67 -0.18
N ASP A 107 7.78 -29.77 0.08
CA ASP A 107 7.27 -29.47 1.41
C ASP A 107 5.81 -29.97 1.53
N PRO A 108 5.59 -31.23 1.95
CA PRO A 108 4.25 -31.79 2.02
C PRO A 108 3.37 -31.04 3.04
N PRO A 109 2.05 -30.97 2.81
CA PRO A 109 1.14 -30.35 3.76
C PRO A 109 1.18 -30.96 5.15
N GLN A 110 1.16 -30.12 6.18
CA GLN A 110 1.13 -30.58 7.57
C GLN A 110 -0.30 -30.70 8.09
N ASP A 111 -0.56 -31.71 8.92
CA ASP A 111 -1.87 -31.94 9.51
C ASP A 111 -2.38 -30.74 10.33
N SER A 112 -1.48 -29.98 10.95
CA SER A 112 -1.79 -28.77 11.72
C SER A 112 -2.38 -27.63 10.88
N TRP A 113 -2.23 -27.65 9.55
CA TRP A 113 -2.77 -26.63 8.66
C TRP A 113 -4.27 -26.77 8.43
N PHE A 114 -4.82 -27.95 8.74
CA PHE A 114 -6.21 -28.29 8.47
C PHE A 114 -7.07 -28.17 9.72
N LEU A 115 -8.19 -27.45 9.60
CA LEU A 115 -9.23 -27.38 10.60
C LEU A 115 -9.73 -28.79 10.95
N PRO A 116 -10.17 -29.03 12.20
CA PRO A 116 -10.78 -30.30 12.56
C PRO A 116 -11.97 -30.61 11.64
N GLY A 117 -12.11 -31.87 11.21
CA GLY A 117 -13.26 -32.28 10.39
C GLY A 117 -14.54 -32.19 11.21
N ILE A 118 -15.46 -31.30 10.83
CA ILE A 118 -16.81 -31.24 11.38
C ILE A 118 -17.75 -31.93 10.39
N PRO A 119 -18.51 -32.97 10.81
CA PRO A 119 -19.52 -33.58 9.96
C PRO A 119 -20.68 -32.59 9.78
N ASN A 120 -20.85 -32.07 8.55
CA ASN A 120 -22.03 -31.36 8.01
C ASN A 120 -21.99 -29.83 7.80
N GLU A 121 -20.83 -29.17 7.73
CA GLU A 121 -20.78 -27.71 7.46
C GLU A 121 -19.90 -27.27 6.28
N THR A 122 -19.61 -28.14 5.31
CA THR A 122 -18.83 -27.74 4.12
C THR A 122 -19.73 -27.40 2.95
N ASN A 123 -19.73 -26.12 2.55
CA ASN A 123 -20.20 -25.71 1.23
C ASN A 123 -19.12 -26.10 0.20
N GLU A 124 -19.10 -27.38 -0.21
CA GLU A 124 -18.04 -27.95 -1.07
C GLU A 124 -17.77 -27.14 -2.35
N MET A 125 -18.78 -26.44 -2.88
CA MET A 125 -18.64 -25.60 -4.06
C MET A 125 -17.79 -24.34 -3.80
N ASP A 126 -17.94 -23.71 -2.64
CA ASP A 126 -17.14 -22.54 -2.25
C ASP A 126 -15.68 -22.92 -1.99
N ASP A 127 -15.47 -24.04 -1.29
CA ASP A 127 -14.14 -24.50 -0.93
C ASP A 127 -13.31 -24.84 -2.17
N GLU A 128 -13.93 -25.50 -3.15
CA GLU A 128 -13.32 -25.81 -4.44
C GLU A 128 -13.04 -24.53 -5.24
N TYR A 129 -13.95 -23.55 -5.22
CA TYR A 129 -13.75 -22.26 -5.88
C TYR A 129 -12.53 -21.53 -5.29
N ILE A 130 -12.46 -21.42 -3.95
CA ILE A 130 -11.33 -20.80 -3.26
C ILE A 130 -10.03 -21.54 -3.57
N TYR A 131 -10.02 -22.88 -3.54
CA TYR A 131 -8.81 -23.66 -3.87
C TYR A 131 -8.32 -23.40 -5.30
N ARG A 132 -9.23 -23.32 -6.28
CA ARG A 132 -8.88 -22.98 -7.67
C ARG A 132 -8.29 -21.58 -7.80
N ARG A 133 -8.89 -20.61 -7.09
CA ARG A 133 -8.39 -19.23 -7.02
C ARG A 133 -6.99 -19.19 -6.41
N VAL A 134 -6.76 -19.87 -5.27
CA VAL A 134 -5.45 -20.01 -4.62
C VAL A 134 -4.41 -20.63 -5.56
N SER A 135 -4.77 -21.70 -6.27
CA SER A 135 -3.89 -22.34 -7.26
C SER A 135 -3.52 -21.39 -8.40
N SER A 136 -4.47 -20.57 -8.87
CA SER A 136 -4.23 -19.54 -9.88
C SER A 136 -3.28 -18.45 -9.38
N ILE A 137 -3.50 -17.95 -8.15
CA ILE A 137 -2.67 -16.95 -7.48
C ILE A 137 -1.21 -17.42 -7.38
N ARG A 138 -0.98 -18.68 -7.01
CA ARG A 138 0.38 -19.24 -6.92
C ARG A 138 1.09 -19.29 -8.26
N ARG A 139 0.37 -19.64 -9.33
CA ARG A 139 0.90 -19.60 -10.70
C ARG A 139 1.22 -18.17 -11.13
N HIS A 140 0.36 -17.20 -10.81
CA HIS A 140 0.65 -15.78 -11.09
C HIS A 140 1.85 -15.27 -10.30
N THR A 141 1.95 -15.63 -9.02
CA THR A 141 3.12 -15.33 -8.17
C THR A 141 4.40 -15.84 -8.81
N SER A 142 4.42 -17.11 -9.24
CA SER A 142 5.56 -17.71 -9.95
C SER A 142 5.90 -16.94 -11.24
N LYS A 143 4.89 -16.58 -12.04
CA LYS A 143 5.07 -15.80 -13.26
C LYS A 143 5.66 -14.42 -12.98
N CYS A 144 5.14 -13.71 -11.98
CA CYS A 144 5.62 -12.38 -11.61
C CYS A 144 7.08 -12.41 -11.13
N LYS A 145 7.48 -13.46 -10.40
CA LYS A 145 8.88 -13.69 -10.02
C LYS A 145 9.77 -13.93 -11.25
N THR A 146 9.40 -14.87 -12.12
CA THR A 146 10.17 -15.22 -13.32
C THR A 146 10.33 -14.02 -14.26
N HIS A 147 9.26 -13.23 -14.43
CA HIS A 147 9.26 -12.09 -15.34
C HIS A 147 9.80 -10.81 -14.70
N MET A 148 10.24 -10.85 -13.43
CA MET A 148 10.65 -9.67 -12.66
C MET A 148 9.63 -8.52 -12.75
N SER A 149 8.35 -8.88 -12.66
CA SER A 149 7.26 -7.96 -12.95
C SER A 149 7.25 -6.74 -12.03
N HIS A 150 6.77 -5.62 -12.56
CA HIS A 150 6.58 -4.39 -11.80
C HIS A 150 5.49 -4.56 -10.72
N GLU A 151 5.51 -3.66 -9.73
CA GLU A 151 4.56 -3.61 -8.60
C GLU A 151 3.10 -3.65 -9.07
N SER A 152 2.75 -2.92 -10.13
CA SER A 152 1.39 -2.93 -10.70
C SER A 152 0.94 -4.31 -11.19
N SER A 153 1.83 -5.08 -11.82
CA SER A 153 1.48 -6.43 -12.28
C SER A 153 1.27 -7.40 -11.11
N TRP A 154 2.01 -7.24 -10.02
CA TRP A 154 1.77 -7.99 -8.77
C TRP A 154 0.41 -7.63 -8.17
N ASN A 155 0.12 -6.33 -8.11
CA ASN A 155 -1.13 -5.77 -7.62
C ASN A 155 -2.34 -6.35 -8.36
N ASP A 156 -2.30 -6.35 -9.70
CA ASP A 156 -3.42 -6.79 -10.54
C ASP A 156 -3.61 -8.31 -10.58
N SER A 157 -2.52 -9.09 -10.47
CA SER A 157 -2.57 -10.55 -10.72
C SER A 157 -2.46 -11.42 -9.46
N VAL A 158 -2.01 -10.85 -8.34
CA VAL A 158 -1.78 -11.58 -7.08
C VAL A 158 -2.49 -10.90 -5.93
N HIS A 159 -2.12 -9.65 -5.60
CA HIS A 159 -2.54 -9.03 -4.34
C HIS A 159 -4.05 -8.77 -4.30
N VAL A 160 -4.60 -8.19 -5.38
CA VAL A 160 -6.04 -7.94 -5.46
C VAL A 160 -6.87 -9.23 -5.38
N GLN A 161 -6.37 -10.35 -5.91
CA GLN A 161 -7.10 -11.60 -5.87
C GLN A 161 -7.21 -12.18 -4.46
N LEU A 162 -6.19 -11.99 -3.61
CA LEU A 162 -6.24 -12.39 -2.20
C LEU A 162 -7.18 -11.48 -1.40
N LEU A 163 -7.15 -10.17 -1.67
CA LEU A 163 -8.10 -9.21 -1.08
C LEU A 163 -9.54 -9.56 -1.46
N ASP A 164 -9.79 -9.85 -2.74
CA ASP A 164 -11.11 -10.21 -3.28
C ASP A 164 -11.67 -11.48 -2.63
N ILE A 165 -10.86 -12.55 -2.50
CA ILE A 165 -11.30 -13.79 -1.82
C ILE A 165 -11.61 -13.55 -0.34
N ALA A 166 -10.83 -12.68 0.32
CA ALA A 166 -10.96 -12.43 1.75
C ALA A 166 -12.10 -11.47 2.09
N LEU A 167 -12.34 -10.46 1.25
CA LEU A 167 -13.13 -9.27 1.57
C LEU A 167 -14.19 -8.91 0.52
N GLY A 168 -14.17 -9.53 -0.66
CA GLY A 168 -15.04 -9.14 -1.80
C GLY A 168 -16.47 -9.70 -1.72
N GLU A 169 -16.65 -10.90 -1.17
CA GLU A 169 -17.95 -11.60 -1.20
C GLU A 169 -18.66 -11.65 0.16
N SER A 170 -17.99 -11.36 1.29
CA SER A 170 -18.49 -11.75 2.62
C SER A 170 -18.75 -10.61 3.62
N GLU A 171 -18.37 -9.36 3.35
CA GLU A 171 -18.37 -8.31 4.38
C GLU A 171 -19.23 -7.10 3.98
N GLU A 172 -20.47 -7.03 4.47
CA GLU A 172 -21.37 -5.91 4.16
C GLU A 172 -20.88 -4.57 4.73
N ASP A 173 -20.07 -4.63 5.78
CA ASP A 173 -19.63 -3.50 6.60
C ASP A 173 -18.14 -3.17 6.49
N VAL A 174 -17.39 -3.93 5.70
CA VAL A 174 -15.98 -3.69 5.40
C VAL A 174 -15.74 -3.90 3.90
N MET A 175 -14.93 -3.04 3.30
CA MET A 175 -14.55 -3.14 1.90
C MET A 175 -13.06 -2.88 1.72
N TYR A 176 -12.47 -3.34 0.63
CA TYR A 176 -11.11 -2.97 0.24
C TYR A 176 -11.11 -2.21 -1.07
N GLU A 177 -10.19 -1.27 -1.21
CA GLU A 177 -10.19 -0.33 -2.34
C GLU A 177 -8.79 0.01 -2.79
N ASN A 178 -8.61 0.17 -4.12
CA ASN A 178 -7.37 0.66 -4.69
C ASN A 178 -7.31 2.18 -4.51
N ILE A 179 -6.30 2.64 -3.80
CA ILE A 179 -6.07 4.05 -3.49
C ILE A 179 -4.70 4.54 -3.94
N THR A 180 -4.02 3.82 -4.86
CA THR A 180 -2.70 4.17 -5.41
C THR A 180 -2.67 5.60 -5.97
N GLN A 181 -3.81 6.12 -6.45
CA GLN A 181 -3.92 7.48 -6.97
C GLN A 181 -4.46 8.51 -5.99
N CYS A 182 -4.95 8.11 -4.81
CA CYS A 182 -5.40 9.02 -3.78
C CYS A 182 -4.23 9.81 -3.18
N ARG A 183 -4.54 10.93 -2.54
CA ARG A 183 -3.57 11.78 -1.83
C ARG A 183 -4.15 12.17 -0.48
N ILE A 184 -3.24 12.45 0.45
CA ILE A 184 -3.58 13.01 1.75
C ILE A 184 -4.15 14.42 1.57
N TYR A 185 -5.26 14.72 2.25
CA TYR A 185 -5.84 16.07 2.33
C TYR A 185 -4.79 17.07 2.83
N LYS A 186 -4.75 18.28 2.27
CA LYS A 186 -3.64 19.23 2.48
C LYS A 186 -3.45 19.60 3.95
N GLU A 187 -4.55 19.77 4.65
CA GLU A 187 -4.68 20.11 6.07
C GLU A 187 -4.26 18.98 7.02
N LEU A 188 -4.20 17.74 6.53
CA LEU A 188 -3.79 16.55 7.31
C LEU A 188 -2.33 16.14 7.04
N ARG A 189 -1.64 16.83 6.13
CA ARG A 189 -0.23 16.58 5.82
C ARG A 189 0.67 16.96 6.98
N ASP A 190 1.84 16.34 7.02
CA ASP A 190 2.87 16.75 7.95
C ASP A 190 3.33 18.20 7.65
N PRO A 191 3.54 19.05 8.68
CA PRO A 191 4.09 20.37 8.48
C PRO A 191 5.50 20.32 7.87
N ASP A 192 6.28 19.25 8.13
CA ASP A 192 7.60 19.06 7.55
C ASP A 192 7.49 18.86 6.02
N PRO A 193 8.10 19.73 5.19
CA PRO A 193 8.06 19.63 3.73
C PRO A 193 8.51 18.28 3.16
N PHE A 194 9.39 17.54 3.84
CA PHE A 194 9.86 16.23 3.38
C PHE A 194 8.87 15.10 3.64
N LEU A 195 7.85 15.34 4.48
CA LEU A 195 6.84 14.37 4.91
C LEU A 195 5.42 14.73 4.41
N LYS A 196 5.29 15.62 3.43
CA LYS A 196 3.97 16.08 2.92
C LYS A 196 3.26 15.08 2.02
N ASP A 197 4.03 14.29 1.27
CA ASP A 197 3.48 13.43 0.23
C ASP A 197 3.86 11.96 0.46
N ALA A 198 2.83 11.16 0.74
CA ALA A 198 2.88 9.71 0.75
C ALA A 198 1.67 9.15 0.01
N LYS A 199 1.81 7.90 -0.43
CA LYS A 199 0.77 7.11 -1.05
C LYS A 199 0.88 5.70 -0.49
N VAL A 200 -0.24 4.99 -0.54
CA VAL A 200 -0.30 3.54 -0.40
C VAL A 200 -1.20 2.97 -1.49
N ASP A 201 -1.14 1.66 -1.71
CA ASP A 201 -1.80 1.03 -2.85
C ASP A 201 -3.25 0.66 -2.58
N TYR A 202 -3.52 0.09 -1.41
CA TYR A 202 -4.87 -0.29 -1.02
C TYR A 202 -5.21 0.19 0.39
N GLY A 203 -6.50 0.27 0.67
CA GLY A 203 -7.02 0.45 2.03
C GLY A 203 -8.17 -0.48 2.29
N ILE A 204 -8.31 -0.93 3.54
CA ILE A 204 -9.51 -1.55 4.08
C ILE A 204 -10.31 -0.44 4.76
N PHE A 205 -11.56 -0.30 4.36
CA PHE A 205 -12.48 0.73 4.77
C PHE A 205 -13.67 0.12 5.50
N VAL A 206 -14.16 0.84 6.49
CA VAL A 206 -15.47 0.58 7.07
C VAL A 206 -16.53 1.12 6.11
N LYS A 207 -17.55 0.30 5.84
CA LYS A 207 -18.75 0.65 5.10
C LYS A 207 -19.91 0.79 6.08
N PRO A 208 -20.24 2.01 6.55
CA PRO A 208 -21.34 2.19 7.49
C PRO A 208 -22.66 1.76 6.84
N LEU A 209 -23.31 0.74 7.40
CA LEU A 209 -24.61 0.27 6.91
C LEU A 209 -25.65 1.37 7.05
N GLU A 210 -26.50 1.55 6.04
CA GLU A 210 -27.55 2.56 6.07
C GLU A 210 -28.46 2.35 7.29
N GLY A 211 -28.74 3.42 8.03
CA GLY A 211 -29.51 3.37 9.27
C GLY A 211 -28.76 2.87 10.51
N SER A 212 -27.50 2.41 10.37
CA SER A 212 -26.66 2.12 11.54
C SER A 212 -26.31 3.39 12.32
N ARG A 213 -25.96 3.22 13.60
CA ARG A 213 -25.51 4.33 14.44
C ARG A 213 -24.30 5.05 13.85
N LEU A 214 -23.29 4.30 13.40
CA LEU A 214 -22.12 4.88 12.73
C LEU A 214 -22.50 5.69 11.48
N TYR A 215 -23.42 5.19 10.65
CA TYR A 215 -23.89 5.91 9.46
C TYR A 215 -24.50 7.27 9.83
N THR A 216 -25.40 7.28 10.82
CA THR A 216 -26.02 8.51 11.33
C THR A 216 -24.98 9.47 11.89
N SER A 217 -24.08 9.01 12.76
CA SER A 217 -23.04 9.84 13.36
C SER A 217 -22.07 10.43 12.32
N ILE A 218 -21.70 9.68 11.29
CA ILE A 218 -20.86 10.18 10.20
C ILE A 218 -21.60 11.23 9.36
N ARG A 219 -22.87 10.98 9.03
CA ARG A 219 -23.69 11.94 8.29
C ARG A 219 -23.80 13.26 9.06
N ASP A 220 -24.12 13.18 10.34
CA ASP A 220 -24.30 14.35 11.19
C ASP A 220 -22.97 15.09 11.39
N PHE A 221 -21.86 14.37 11.58
CA PHE A 221 -20.51 14.95 11.58
C PHE A 221 -20.18 15.70 10.29
N LYS A 222 -20.44 15.11 9.10
CA LYS A 222 -20.19 15.78 7.81
C LYS A 222 -21.09 17.02 7.62
N ASN A 223 -22.31 17.02 8.15
CA ASN A 223 -23.23 18.16 8.05
C ASN A 223 -22.80 19.37 8.89
N LEU A 224 -21.97 19.18 9.92
CA LEU A 224 -21.47 20.29 10.75
C LEU A 224 -20.46 21.17 10.01
N ASN A 225 -19.64 20.60 9.13
CA ASN A 225 -18.64 21.33 8.36
C ASN A 225 -18.24 20.54 7.10
N PHE A 226 -18.21 21.20 5.95
CA PHE A 226 -17.82 20.57 4.68
C PHE A 226 -16.37 20.06 4.66
N ASN A 227 -15.50 20.54 5.57
CA ASN A 227 -14.14 20.04 5.74
C ASN A 227 -14.03 18.87 6.74
N ASN A 228 -15.15 18.36 7.25
CA ASN A 228 -15.15 17.17 8.09
C ASN A 228 -14.97 15.92 7.23
N HIS A 229 -13.74 15.44 7.19
CA HIS A 229 -13.37 14.24 6.46
C HIS A 229 -13.55 13.00 7.33
N VAL A 230 -13.95 11.88 6.71
CA VAL A 230 -14.04 10.58 7.40
C VAL A 230 -12.83 9.69 7.14
N ALA A 231 -11.92 10.12 6.29
CA ALA A 231 -10.63 9.50 6.04
C ALA A 231 -9.58 10.60 5.82
N HIS A 232 -8.29 10.29 6.04
CA HIS A 232 -7.21 11.24 5.77
C HIS A 232 -6.89 11.42 4.27
N VAL A 233 -7.62 10.73 3.39
CA VAL A 233 -7.33 10.61 1.96
C VAL A 233 -8.50 11.06 1.09
N MET A 234 -8.17 11.70 -0.03
CA MET A 234 -9.14 12.11 -1.04
C MET A 234 -9.54 10.92 -1.91
N LEU A 235 -10.69 10.33 -1.59
CA LEU A 235 -11.35 9.33 -2.45
C LEU A 235 -12.05 10.05 -3.61
N SER A 236 -12.09 9.41 -4.79
CA SER A 236 -12.67 10.02 -6.00
C SER A 236 -14.18 10.26 -5.92
N ASP A 237 -14.87 9.49 -5.09
CA ASP A 237 -16.31 9.55 -4.88
C ASP A 237 -16.71 10.29 -3.58
N GLU A 238 -15.71 10.78 -2.82
CA GLU A 238 -15.88 11.44 -1.51
C GLU A 238 -16.78 10.69 -0.52
N ARG A 239 -16.89 9.37 -0.69
CA ARG A 239 -17.84 8.57 0.06
C ARG A 239 -17.53 8.60 1.56
N SER A 240 -18.58 8.39 2.34
CA SER A 240 -18.54 8.45 3.80
C SER A 240 -18.03 7.14 4.42
N THR A 241 -16.88 6.63 3.96
CA THR A 241 -16.27 5.38 4.44
C THR A 241 -14.95 5.65 5.15
N PRO A 242 -14.86 5.44 6.48
CA PRO A 242 -13.60 5.57 7.18
C PRO A 242 -12.56 4.55 6.74
N ILE A 243 -11.32 5.00 6.51
CA ILE A 243 -10.19 4.08 6.32
C ILE A 243 -9.77 3.51 7.68
N ALA A 244 -9.62 2.19 7.74
CA ALA A 244 -9.23 1.47 8.95
C ALA A 244 -7.78 0.95 8.85
N ILE A 245 -7.43 0.33 7.73
CA ILE A 245 -6.15 -0.37 7.55
C ILE A 245 -5.56 0.05 6.21
N SER A 246 -4.30 0.46 6.20
CA SER A 246 -3.59 0.80 4.97
C SER A 246 -2.71 -0.36 4.51
N ILE A 247 -2.66 -0.60 3.20
CA ILE A 247 -1.89 -1.67 2.57
C ILE A 247 -0.89 -1.05 1.59
N GLU A 248 0.40 -1.18 1.91
CA GLU A 248 1.49 -0.78 1.03
C GLU A 248 2.05 -2.02 0.34
N THR A 249 2.18 -1.97 -0.98
CA THR A 249 2.80 -3.04 -1.75
C THR A 249 4.15 -2.58 -2.29
N LYS A 250 5.10 -3.51 -2.37
CA LYS A 250 6.40 -3.29 -2.99
C LYS A 250 6.78 -4.50 -3.80
N ASN A 251 7.57 -4.29 -4.84
CA ASN A 251 8.21 -5.40 -5.54
C ASN A 251 9.50 -5.85 -4.80
N PRO A 252 9.85 -7.15 -4.85
CA PRO A 252 11.00 -7.71 -4.12
C PRO A 252 12.37 -7.10 -4.47
N LYS A 253 12.48 -6.46 -5.64
CA LYS A 253 13.73 -5.91 -6.18
C LYS A 253 13.79 -4.38 -6.13
N SER A 254 12.85 -3.72 -5.45
CA SER A 254 12.99 -2.29 -5.21
C SER A 254 14.21 -2.06 -4.31
N ASN A 255 15.25 -1.42 -4.85
CA ASN A 255 16.53 -1.14 -4.18
C ASN A 255 16.42 -0.22 -2.93
N GLY A 256 15.22 0.01 -2.41
CA GLY A 256 14.95 0.81 -1.23
C GLY A 256 14.16 0.00 -0.23
N GLU A 257 14.83 -0.83 0.58
CA GLU A 257 14.24 -1.52 1.74
C GLU A 257 13.43 -0.55 2.63
N LEU A 258 13.84 0.73 2.66
CA LEU A 258 13.19 1.81 3.40
C LEU A 258 12.09 2.56 2.63
N SER A 259 11.90 2.35 1.32
CA SER A 259 10.94 3.15 0.53
C SER A 259 9.50 2.95 0.98
N GLY A 260 9.05 1.70 1.01
CA GLY A 260 7.71 1.36 1.46
C GLY A 260 7.50 1.72 2.94
N PRO A 261 8.37 1.27 3.87
CA PRO A 261 8.25 1.63 5.28
C PRO A 261 8.23 3.14 5.55
N ALA A 262 9.07 3.94 4.87
CA ALA A 262 9.06 5.40 5.05
C ALA A 262 7.81 6.05 4.46
N GLN A 263 7.30 5.58 3.32
CA GLN A 263 6.02 6.05 2.77
C GLN A 263 4.87 5.73 3.72
N LEU A 264 4.80 4.49 4.21
CA LEU A 264 3.80 4.05 5.16
C LEU A 264 3.87 4.85 6.47
N GLY A 265 5.08 5.12 6.98
CA GLY A 265 5.29 5.96 8.17
C GLY A 265 4.77 7.40 7.99
N THR A 266 5.03 8.03 6.85
CA THR A 266 4.44 9.33 6.52
C THR A 266 2.91 9.26 6.39
N TRP A 267 2.39 8.20 5.79
CA TRP A 267 0.96 7.99 5.57
C TRP A 267 0.18 7.84 6.88
N VAL A 268 0.63 6.96 7.77
CA VAL A 268 -0.07 6.72 9.05
C VAL A 268 0.03 7.91 10.01
N ARG A 269 1.03 8.79 9.86
CA ARG A 269 1.05 10.08 10.58
C ARG A 269 -0.13 10.97 10.20
N ALA A 270 -0.50 11.01 8.93
CA ALA A 270 -1.68 11.74 8.47
C ALA A 270 -2.98 11.07 8.94
N HIS A 271 -3.02 9.73 8.99
CA HIS A 271 -4.14 8.98 9.56
C HIS A 271 -4.35 9.34 11.03
N PHE A 272 -3.31 9.36 11.87
CA PHE A 272 -3.46 9.80 13.25
C PHE A 272 -3.88 11.26 13.38
N ARG A 273 -3.33 12.17 12.55
CA ARG A 273 -3.78 13.58 12.55
C ARG A 273 -5.26 13.72 12.25
N HIS A 274 -5.77 12.90 11.32
CA HIS A 274 -7.20 12.84 11.02
C HIS A 274 -8.01 12.38 12.22
N LEU A 275 -7.63 11.26 12.84
CA LEU A 275 -8.34 10.74 14.01
C LEU A 275 -8.36 11.76 15.18
N GLU A 276 -7.28 12.53 15.35
CA GLU A 276 -7.19 13.63 16.33
C GLU A 276 -8.14 14.80 16.03
N THR A 277 -8.70 14.92 14.82
CA THR A 277 -9.69 15.95 14.48
C THR A 277 -11.12 15.59 14.93
N LEU A 278 -11.36 14.35 15.33
CA LEU A 278 -12.71 13.90 15.68
C LEU A 278 -13.16 14.46 17.05
N PRO A 279 -14.44 14.85 17.22
CA PRO A 279 -14.86 15.73 18.31
C PRO A 279 -14.67 15.18 19.73
N ARG A 280 -14.68 13.86 19.90
CA ARG A 280 -14.57 13.19 21.21
C ARG A 280 -13.28 12.41 21.40
N VAL A 281 -12.28 12.60 20.54
CA VAL A 281 -11.01 11.89 20.62
C VAL A 281 -10.02 12.67 21.48
N SER A 282 -9.55 12.05 22.57
CA SER A 282 -8.35 12.50 23.27
C SER A 282 -7.11 12.01 22.51
N LYS A 283 -6.02 12.78 22.57
CA LYS A 283 -4.71 12.35 22.03
C LYS A 283 -4.20 11.05 22.67
N GLU A 284 -4.70 10.72 23.85
CA GLU A 284 -4.36 9.51 24.61
C GLU A 284 -5.29 8.32 24.30
N ASP A 285 -6.38 8.53 23.56
CA ASP A 285 -7.41 7.51 23.23
C ASP A 285 -7.42 7.18 21.72
N LEU A 286 -6.24 7.19 21.10
CA LEU A 286 -6.07 6.79 19.70
C LEU A 286 -5.88 5.26 19.61
N PRO A 287 -6.52 4.59 18.64
CA PRO A 287 -6.40 3.15 18.48
C PRO A 287 -5.01 2.80 17.94
N ILE A 288 -4.51 1.61 18.30
CA ILE A 288 -3.36 1.03 17.60
C ILE A 288 -3.85 0.59 16.22
N LEU A 289 -3.26 1.14 15.16
CA LEU A 289 -3.68 0.90 13.79
C LEU A 289 -2.85 -0.23 13.17
N PRO A 290 -3.46 -1.34 12.72
CA PRO A 290 -2.76 -2.31 11.91
C PRO A 290 -2.42 -1.73 10.54
N LEU A 291 -1.27 -2.12 10.00
CA LEU A 291 -0.77 -1.72 8.70
C LEU A 291 -0.32 -2.98 7.96
N VAL A 292 -0.82 -3.21 6.75
CA VAL A 292 -0.41 -4.36 5.94
C VAL A 292 0.73 -3.93 5.03
N PHE A 293 1.80 -4.71 5.03
CA PHE A 293 2.91 -4.52 4.11
C PHE A 293 3.13 -5.78 3.29
N VAL A 294 3.17 -5.62 1.97
CA VAL A 294 3.33 -6.71 1.02
C VAL A 294 4.61 -6.49 0.22
N ASN A 295 5.51 -7.48 0.20
CA ASN A 295 6.73 -7.44 -0.59
C ASN A 295 6.79 -8.62 -1.56
N GLY A 296 6.31 -8.40 -2.79
CA GLY A 296 6.02 -9.46 -3.74
C GLY A 296 5.11 -10.52 -3.12
N ALA A 297 5.62 -11.73 -2.91
CA ALA A 297 4.82 -12.82 -2.36
C ALA A 297 4.60 -12.72 -0.84
N GLU A 298 5.45 -12.00 -0.11
CA GLU A 298 5.47 -12.02 1.37
C GLU A 298 4.53 -10.97 1.96
N TRP A 299 3.70 -11.38 2.93
CA TRP A 299 2.75 -10.51 3.61
C TRP A 299 3.07 -10.43 5.11
N ARG A 300 2.92 -9.23 5.68
CA ARG A 300 3.03 -9.02 7.12
C ARG A 300 2.09 -7.91 7.58
N VAL A 301 1.84 -7.90 8.88
CA VAL A 301 1.13 -6.83 9.58
C VAL A 301 2.09 -6.18 10.57
N ASP A 302 2.23 -4.87 10.43
CA ASP A 302 2.89 -3.99 11.38
C ASP A 302 1.80 -3.22 12.17
N PHE A 303 2.12 -2.64 13.31
CA PHE A 303 1.14 -1.92 14.14
C PHE A 303 1.65 -0.53 14.49
N ALA A 304 0.90 0.50 14.13
CA ALA A 304 1.22 1.87 14.46
C ALA A 304 0.53 2.31 15.75
N GLU A 305 1.30 2.86 16.67
CA GLU A 305 0.84 3.38 17.95
C GLU A 305 1.26 4.85 18.08
N ARG A 306 0.30 5.72 18.42
CA ARG A 306 0.58 7.12 18.78
C ARG A 306 0.60 7.24 20.30
N ARG A 307 1.75 7.65 20.84
CA ARG A 307 1.92 8.00 22.26
C ARG A 307 2.02 9.51 22.43
N HIS A 308 2.06 9.96 23.68
CA HIS A 308 2.08 11.38 24.04
C HIS A 308 3.27 12.15 23.44
N ASP A 309 4.44 11.50 23.27
CA ASP A 309 5.69 12.14 22.83
C ASP A 309 6.22 11.59 21.50
N LYS A 310 5.75 10.42 21.06
CA LYS A 310 6.34 9.72 19.92
C LYS A 310 5.33 8.87 19.19
N MET A 311 5.76 8.42 18.02
CA MET A 311 5.04 7.43 17.23
C MET A 311 5.89 6.17 17.15
N ILE A 312 5.27 5.00 17.28
CA ILE A 312 5.96 3.71 17.17
C ILE A 312 5.28 2.90 16.07
N ILE A 313 6.06 2.27 15.20
CA ILE A 313 5.61 1.17 14.35
C ILE A 313 6.25 -0.11 14.90
N TRP A 314 5.40 -1.03 15.35
CA TRP A 314 5.78 -2.35 15.84
C TRP A 314 5.81 -3.34 14.67
N GLU A 315 7.00 -3.84 14.34
CA GLU A 315 7.31 -4.66 13.17
C GLU A 315 7.73 -6.06 13.65
N SER A 316 7.36 -7.21 13.09
CA SER A 316 6.38 -7.50 12.06
C SER A 316 5.77 -8.87 12.38
N ILE A 317 4.44 -8.98 12.35
CA ILE A 317 3.77 -10.29 12.36
C ILE A 317 3.66 -10.74 10.90
N LYS A 318 4.45 -11.73 10.49
CA LYS A 318 4.28 -12.37 9.17
C LYS A 318 2.89 -12.99 9.08
N ILE A 319 2.23 -12.92 7.94
CA ILE A 319 0.88 -13.48 7.74
C ILE A 319 0.79 -14.30 6.46
N GLY A 320 1.84 -15.07 6.16
CA GLY A 320 1.89 -15.97 5.02
C GLY A 320 2.57 -15.38 3.76
N SER A 321 2.57 -16.22 2.72
CA SER A 321 3.19 -15.93 1.43
C SER A 321 2.37 -16.52 0.29
N SER A 322 2.23 -15.78 -0.82
CA SER A 322 1.45 -16.21 -1.98
C SER A 322 2.12 -17.31 -2.82
N ASP A 323 3.29 -17.80 -2.40
CA ASP A 323 4.02 -18.90 -3.03
C ASP A 323 3.46 -20.29 -2.71
N SER A 324 2.86 -20.44 -1.53
CA SER A 324 2.34 -21.72 -1.04
C SER A 324 0.84 -21.64 -0.82
N SER A 325 0.12 -22.76 -0.96
CA SER A 325 -1.32 -22.73 -0.72
C SER A 325 -1.62 -22.44 0.74
N HIS A 326 -0.87 -23.05 1.66
CA HIS A 326 -0.97 -22.73 3.08
C HIS A 326 -0.76 -21.23 3.33
N GLY A 327 0.29 -20.64 2.78
CA GLY A 327 0.54 -19.21 2.90
C GLY A 327 -0.61 -18.35 2.34
N CYS A 328 -1.19 -18.70 1.19
CA CYS A 328 -2.39 -18.03 0.68
C CYS A 328 -3.58 -18.12 1.64
N TYR A 329 -3.87 -19.30 2.20
CA TYR A 329 -4.95 -19.47 3.18
C TYR A 329 -4.69 -18.70 4.48
N VAL A 330 -3.43 -18.63 4.95
CA VAL A 330 -3.04 -17.79 6.09
C VAL A 330 -3.30 -16.31 5.77
N ILE A 331 -2.93 -15.83 4.58
CA ILE A 331 -3.19 -14.44 4.17
C ILE A 331 -4.70 -14.15 4.16
N ILE A 332 -5.50 -15.04 3.56
CA ILE A 332 -6.97 -14.90 3.51
C ILE A 332 -7.55 -14.85 4.92
N ALA A 333 -7.15 -15.77 5.80
CA ALA A 333 -7.61 -15.82 7.19
C ALA A 333 -7.19 -14.55 7.97
N ALA A 334 -5.97 -14.06 7.75
CA ALA A 334 -5.47 -12.84 8.38
C ALA A 334 -6.24 -11.60 7.93
N LEU A 335 -6.52 -11.47 6.63
CA LEU A 335 -7.33 -10.38 6.08
C LEU A 335 -8.76 -10.39 6.62
N ARG A 336 -9.39 -11.57 6.73
CA ARG A 336 -10.70 -11.73 7.38
C ARG A 336 -10.65 -11.35 8.86
N ARG A 337 -9.59 -11.74 9.57
CA ARG A 337 -9.41 -11.36 10.98
C ARG A 337 -9.22 -9.85 11.16
N LEU A 338 -8.54 -9.19 10.23
CA LEU A 338 -8.39 -7.74 10.16
C LEU A 338 -9.73 -7.05 9.87
N ALA A 339 -10.56 -7.60 8.98
CA ALA A 339 -11.93 -7.12 8.79
C ALA A 339 -12.79 -7.27 10.06
N GLY A 340 -12.66 -8.39 10.77
CA GLY A 340 -13.26 -8.56 12.11
C GLY A 340 -12.80 -7.48 13.10
N TRP A 341 -11.51 -7.11 13.12
CA TRP A 341 -11.04 -5.99 13.94
C TRP A 341 -11.68 -4.65 13.54
N CYS A 342 -11.87 -4.39 12.25
CA CYS A 342 -12.59 -3.20 11.78
C CYS A 342 -14.01 -3.16 12.38
N ARG A 343 -14.71 -4.29 12.39
CA ARG A 343 -16.07 -4.41 12.94
C ARG A 343 -16.12 -4.30 14.45
N ASP A 344 -15.34 -5.12 15.13
CA ASP A 344 -15.53 -5.40 16.55
C ASP A 344 -14.83 -4.36 17.44
N GLU A 345 -13.83 -3.66 16.90
CA GLU A 345 -13.02 -2.71 17.65
C GLU A 345 -13.06 -1.30 17.04
N TYR A 346 -12.84 -1.17 15.73
CA TYR A 346 -12.68 0.13 15.09
C TYR A 346 -14.02 0.87 14.87
N ILE A 347 -15.09 0.17 14.45
CA ILE A 347 -16.44 0.76 14.35
C ILE A 347 -16.92 1.28 15.72
N PRO A 348 -16.90 0.49 16.81
CA PRO A 348 -17.27 0.99 18.13
C PRO A 348 -16.42 2.16 18.60
N TRP A 349 -15.12 2.19 18.26
CA TRP A 349 -14.26 3.34 18.54
C TRP A 349 -14.73 4.59 17.80
N TRP A 350 -15.04 4.49 16.51
CA TRP A 350 -15.58 5.60 15.72
C TRP A 350 -16.93 6.12 16.24
N GLU A 351 -17.82 5.22 16.66
CA GLU A 351 -19.10 5.63 17.25
C GLU A 351 -18.91 6.41 18.56
N ARG A 352 -17.88 6.09 19.36
CA ARG A 352 -17.52 6.88 20.55
C ARG A 352 -16.90 8.22 20.16
N ALA A 353 -16.01 8.21 19.17
CA ALA A 353 -15.34 9.41 18.66
C ALA A 353 -16.33 10.47 18.12
N LEU A 354 -17.50 10.03 17.64
CA LEU A 354 -18.58 10.87 17.11
C LEU A 354 -19.81 10.94 18.04
N ALA A 355 -19.73 10.47 19.28
CA ALA A 355 -20.89 10.37 20.14
C ALA A 355 -21.50 11.74 20.50
N GLY A 356 -22.83 11.82 20.40
CA GLY A 356 -23.63 12.99 20.79
C GLY A 356 -23.59 14.15 19.80
N LEU A 357 -23.24 13.89 18.54
CA LEU A 357 -23.44 14.81 17.42
C LEU A 357 -24.88 14.74 16.90
#